data_AF-A0A1V0U1T6-F1
#
_entry.id   AF-A0A1V0U1T6-F1
#
_cell.length_a   1.000
_cell.length_b   1.000
_cell.length_c   1.000
_cell.angle_alpha   90.00
_cell.angle_beta   90.00
_cell.angle_gamma   90.00
#
_symmetry.space_group_name_H-M   'P 1'
#
loop_
_entity.id
_entity.type
_entity.pdbx_description
1 polymer ?
#
loop_
_entity_poly.entity_id
_entity_poly.type
_entity_poly.pdbx_seq_one_letter_code
_entity_poly.pdbx_strand_id
1 'polypeptide(L)'
;MTSVTIDHRATCYSLGHALCMAHAADLAYKDKNTIENTAREWGFPRVRHHETRFRPPFPLEDTQAYTLAGEHMIITGFRGTEPTNMRDWLSDATTPPWPGPGGRGYVHYGFAEALDSIWPQVRAALGEFRDNGQTIWFTGHSLGGALAMLAGARLHFEDPRLRADGIYTFGQPRTCDRLLAQEFNTAFTDRMYRFVNNNDVVPQLPPEPAFHHVDALRYIDSKGKLHDSMPLAAGLVDRARGLTADALAPASDGVRDHFINNYIGALEKNQR
;
A
#
# COMPACT_ATOMS: atom_id res chain seq x y z
N MET A 1 -4.66 -23.61 -1.79
CA MET A 1 -3.99 -22.36 -1.42
C MET A 1 -2.57 -22.71 -1.03
N THR A 2 -1.58 -22.11 -1.70
CA THR A 2 -0.18 -22.11 -1.29
C THR A 2 -0.11 -21.52 0.12
N SER A 3 0.38 -22.28 1.09
CA SER A 3 0.56 -21.77 2.46
C SER A 3 1.67 -20.73 2.45
N VAL A 4 1.34 -19.47 2.70
CA VAL A 4 2.29 -18.36 2.77
C VAL A 4 2.99 -18.44 4.12
N THR A 5 4.30 -18.62 4.12
CA THR A 5 5.12 -18.60 5.34
C THR A 5 5.84 -17.26 5.43
N ILE A 6 5.52 -16.47 6.45
CA ILE A 6 6.17 -15.19 6.70
C ILE A 6 7.49 -15.42 7.44
N ASP A 7 8.59 -14.95 6.87
CA ASP A 7 9.88 -14.87 7.59
C ASP A 7 9.85 -13.69 8.56
N HIS A 8 9.63 -13.99 9.85
CA HIS A 8 9.60 -13.00 10.94
C HIS A 8 10.94 -12.31 11.18
N ARG A 9 12.04 -12.79 10.58
CA ARG A 9 13.39 -12.22 10.69
C ARG A 9 13.83 -11.47 9.43
N ALA A 10 12.91 -11.25 8.48
CA ALA A 10 13.19 -10.42 7.32
C ALA A 10 13.71 -9.03 7.75
N THR A 11 14.79 -8.58 7.11
CA THR A 11 15.42 -7.27 7.38
C THR A 11 15.71 -6.50 6.09
N CYS A 12 15.56 -7.14 4.95
CA CYS A 12 15.82 -6.59 3.62
C CYS A 12 14.77 -7.08 2.62
N TYR A 13 14.80 -6.50 1.43
CA TYR A 13 13.96 -6.94 0.33
C TYR A 13 14.25 -8.38 -0.08
N SER A 14 13.17 -9.15 -0.27
CA SER A 14 13.18 -10.35 -1.09
C SER A 14 11.84 -10.48 -1.79
N LEU A 15 11.81 -11.17 -2.93
CA LEU A 15 10.54 -11.46 -3.61
C LEU A 15 9.61 -12.34 -2.74
N GLY A 16 10.18 -13.22 -1.92
CA GLY A 16 9.44 -14.00 -0.90
C GLY A 16 8.70 -13.09 0.07
N HIS A 17 9.40 -12.11 0.64
CA HIS A 17 8.82 -11.17 1.58
C HIS A 17 7.82 -10.24 0.89
N ALA A 18 8.10 -9.77 -0.33
CA ALA A 18 7.15 -8.97 -1.12
C ALA A 18 5.82 -9.71 -1.37
N LEU A 19 5.87 -11.01 -1.69
CA LEU A 19 4.67 -11.84 -1.81
C LEU A 19 3.90 -11.93 -0.48
N CYS A 20 4.60 -12.11 0.64
CA CYS A 20 3.98 -12.10 1.97
C CYS A 20 3.25 -10.78 2.24
N MET A 21 3.88 -9.65 1.91
CA MET A 21 3.27 -8.33 2.10
C MET A 21 2.07 -8.09 1.15
N ALA A 22 2.07 -8.70 -0.04
CA ALA A 22 0.91 -8.68 -0.95
C ALA A 22 -0.27 -9.46 -0.38
N HIS A 23 -0.04 -10.64 0.20
CA HIS A 23 -1.08 -11.40 0.90
C HIS A 23 -1.58 -10.67 2.14
N ALA A 24 -0.71 -9.99 2.89
CA ALA A 24 -1.12 -9.13 3.99
C ALA A 24 -1.97 -7.93 3.50
N ALA A 25 -1.67 -7.35 2.34
CA ALA A 25 -2.54 -6.34 1.75
C ALA A 25 -3.92 -6.89 1.34
N ASP A 26 -4.00 -8.10 0.78
CA ASP A 26 -5.29 -8.77 0.50
C ASP A 26 -6.06 -9.12 1.78
N LEU A 27 -5.35 -9.51 2.85
CA LEU A 27 -5.95 -9.86 4.14
C LEU A 27 -6.74 -8.68 4.74
N ALA A 28 -6.36 -7.44 4.45
CA ALA A 28 -7.03 -6.24 4.95
C ALA A 28 -8.47 -6.09 4.44
N TYR A 29 -8.85 -6.81 3.37
CA TYR A 29 -10.20 -6.85 2.83
C TYR A 29 -11.09 -7.93 3.46
N LYS A 30 -10.56 -8.80 4.32
CA LYS A 30 -11.32 -9.92 4.90
C LYS A 30 -11.99 -9.53 6.22
N ASP A 31 -12.93 -10.37 6.66
CA ASP A 31 -13.58 -10.20 7.96
C ASP A 31 -12.62 -10.50 9.13
N LYS A 32 -13.00 -10.07 10.33
CA LYS A 32 -12.17 -10.18 11.54
C LYS A 32 -11.75 -11.63 11.84
N ASN A 33 -12.66 -12.60 11.68
CA ASN A 33 -12.34 -14.01 11.97
C ASN A 33 -11.30 -14.54 10.97
N THR A 34 -11.44 -14.20 9.68
CA THR A 34 -10.46 -14.59 8.66
C THR A 34 -9.09 -13.97 8.95
N ILE A 35 -9.03 -12.71 9.36
CA ILE A 35 -7.79 -12.03 9.76
C ILE A 35 -7.15 -12.73 10.96
N GLU A 36 -7.91 -13.00 12.02
CA GLU A 36 -7.40 -13.65 13.23
C GLU A 36 -6.92 -15.10 12.99
N ASN A 37 -7.62 -15.85 12.15
CA ASN A 37 -7.22 -17.21 11.75
C ASN A 37 -5.91 -17.18 10.96
N THR A 38 -5.85 -16.32 9.93
CA THR A 38 -4.67 -16.19 9.07
C THR A 38 -3.47 -15.67 9.86
N ALA A 39 -3.67 -14.71 10.77
CA ALA A 39 -2.62 -14.21 11.64
C ALA A 39 -2.00 -15.31 12.50
N ARG A 40 -2.82 -16.19 13.08
CA ARG A 40 -2.34 -17.34 13.85
C ARG A 40 -1.56 -18.32 12.99
N GLU A 41 -2.04 -18.62 11.78
CA GLU A 41 -1.34 -19.47 10.81
C GLU A 41 0.02 -18.88 10.40
N TRP A 42 0.11 -17.55 10.27
CA TRP A 42 1.34 -16.83 9.99
C TRP A 42 2.25 -16.63 11.21
N GLY A 43 1.88 -17.12 12.40
CA GLY A 43 2.70 -16.99 13.61
C GLY A 43 2.59 -15.64 14.33
N PHE A 44 1.50 -14.91 14.13
CA PHE A 44 1.18 -13.66 14.84
C PHE A 44 0.11 -13.92 15.91
N PRO A 45 0.47 -14.14 17.18
CA PRO A 45 -0.49 -14.42 18.26
C PRO A 45 -1.31 -13.20 18.68
N ARG A 46 -0.86 -11.98 18.37
CA ARG A 46 -1.52 -10.73 18.75
C ARG A 46 -2.08 -10.04 17.52
N VAL A 47 -3.37 -9.70 17.59
CA VAL A 47 -4.11 -9.01 16.52
C VAL A 47 -4.83 -7.81 17.14
N ARG A 48 -4.74 -6.65 16.48
CA ARG A 48 -5.57 -5.48 16.76
C ARG A 48 -6.29 -5.06 15.50
N HIS A 49 -7.60 -4.89 15.57
CA HIS A 49 -8.39 -4.29 14.50
C HIS A 49 -8.53 -2.79 14.75
N HIS A 50 -8.47 -2.02 13.67
CA HIS A 50 -8.66 -0.57 13.66
C HIS A 50 -9.80 -0.28 12.71
N GLU A 51 -10.84 0.38 13.21
CA GLU A 51 -11.95 0.80 12.38
C GLU A 51 -12.44 2.16 12.88
N THR A 52 -12.73 3.04 11.95
CA THR A 52 -13.52 4.24 12.23
C THR A 52 -14.72 4.22 11.31
N ARG A 53 -15.89 4.29 11.94
CA ARG A 53 -17.15 4.41 11.22
C ARG A 53 -17.36 5.85 10.80
N PHE A 54 -17.74 6.03 9.54
CA PHE A 54 -18.15 7.30 8.95
C PHE A 54 -19.00 8.15 9.90
N ARG A 55 -18.71 9.45 9.96
CA ARG A 55 -19.62 10.47 10.50
C ARG A 55 -19.80 11.58 9.45
N PRO A 56 -21.03 11.94 9.07
CA PRO A 56 -21.28 13.11 8.23
C PRO A 56 -20.59 14.35 8.83
N PRO A 57 -20.08 15.30 8.02
CA PRO A 57 -20.35 15.50 6.59
C PRO A 57 -19.28 14.96 5.61
N PHE A 58 -18.36 14.08 6.03
CA PHE A 58 -17.16 13.77 5.25
C PHE A 58 -17.34 12.59 4.26
N PRO A 59 -16.77 12.63 3.04
CA PRO A 59 -17.10 11.70 1.95
C PRO A 59 -16.39 10.32 1.97
N LEU A 60 -15.61 9.99 3.00
CA LEU A 60 -14.82 8.74 2.99
C LEU A 60 -15.54 7.59 3.68
N GLU A 61 -15.56 6.45 3.01
CA GLU A 61 -16.01 5.16 3.55
C GLU A 61 -15.28 4.78 4.85
N ASP A 62 -15.84 3.82 5.57
CA ASP A 62 -15.24 3.26 6.79
C ASP A 62 -13.76 2.91 6.56
N THR A 63 -12.86 3.59 7.27
CA THR A 63 -11.42 3.31 7.18
C THR A 63 -11.10 2.14 8.09
N GLN A 64 -10.43 1.12 7.53
CA GLN A 64 -10.12 -0.12 8.22
C GLN A 64 -8.65 -0.50 8.07
N ALA A 65 -8.08 -1.00 9.15
CA ALA A 65 -6.75 -1.60 9.18
C ALA A 65 -6.69 -2.70 10.24
N TYR A 66 -5.63 -3.48 10.21
CA TYR A 66 -5.28 -4.36 11.32
C TYR A 66 -3.81 -4.19 11.69
N THR A 67 -3.40 -4.67 12.85
CA THR A 67 -2.00 -4.80 13.26
C THR A 67 -1.78 -6.18 13.85
N LEU A 68 -0.85 -6.93 13.27
CA LEU A 68 -0.42 -8.25 13.71
C LEU A 68 0.93 -8.10 14.41
N ALA A 69 1.14 -8.78 15.52
CA ALA A 69 2.43 -8.78 16.21
C ALA A 69 2.88 -10.18 16.64
N GLY A 70 4.10 -10.52 16.21
CA GLY A 70 4.85 -11.70 16.62
C GLY A 70 6.01 -11.34 17.54
N GLU A 71 6.94 -12.28 17.69
CA GLU A 71 8.13 -12.11 18.54
C GLU A 71 9.13 -11.10 17.95
N HIS A 72 9.26 -11.06 16.63
CA HIS A 72 10.28 -10.26 15.92
C HIS A 72 9.71 -9.23 14.93
N MET A 73 8.42 -9.33 14.61
CA MET A 73 7.80 -8.56 13.52
C MET A 73 6.42 -8.05 13.90
N ILE A 74 6.13 -6.83 13.47
CA ILE A 74 4.80 -6.22 13.49
C ILE A 74 4.42 -5.85 12.06
N ILE A 75 3.22 -6.26 11.62
CA ILE A 75 2.67 -5.91 10.31
C ILE A 75 1.37 -5.16 10.50
N THR A 76 1.25 -3.96 9.94
CA THR A 76 -0.02 -3.23 9.84
C THR A 76 -0.47 -3.19 8.38
N GLY A 77 -1.62 -3.80 8.12
CA GLY A 77 -2.26 -3.83 6.80
C GLY A 77 -3.41 -2.82 6.74
N PHE A 78 -3.41 -1.97 5.72
CA PHE A 78 -4.46 -0.98 5.47
C PHE A 78 -5.35 -1.43 4.32
N ARG A 79 -6.67 -1.40 4.55
CA ARG A 79 -7.67 -1.75 3.55
C ARG A 79 -7.79 -0.64 2.51
N GLY A 80 -7.93 -0.99 1.23
CA GLY A 80 -8.30 -0.05 0.17
C GLY A 80 -9.80 -0.05 -0.14
N THR A 81 -10.19 0.72 -1.15
CA THR A 81 -11.60 0.80 -1.61
C THR A 81 -12.07 -0.54 -2.17
N GLU A 82 -13.36 -0.87 -1.98
CA GLU A 82 -13.96 -2.04 -2.61
C GLU A 82 -13.98 -1.91 -4.14
N PRO A 83 -13.85 -3.04 -4.88
CA PRO A 83 -13.99 -3.06 -6.34
C PRO A 83 -15.20 -2.30 -6.89
N THR A 84 -16.34 -2.37 -6.21
CA THR A 84 -17.60 -1.73 -6.64
C THR A 84 -17.55 -0.21 -6.55
N ASN A 85 -16.77 0.33 -5.61
CA ASN A 85 -16.75 1.76 -5.29
C ASN A 85 -15.50 2.46 -5.85
N MET A 86 -14.58 1.69 -6.44
CA MET A 86 -13.33 2.20 -7.02
C MET A 86 -13.59 3.22 -8.13
N ARG A 87 -14.65 3.07 -8.93
CA ARG A 87 -14.98 4.01 -10.01
C ARG A 87 -15.37 5.39 -9.49
N ASP A 88 -16.08 5.43 -8.38
CA ASP A 88 -16.49 6.68 -7.74
C ASP A 88 -15.26 7.39 -7.18
N TRP A 89 -14.39 6.65 -6.48
CA TRP A 89 -13.11 7.17 -6.01
C TRP A 89 -12.22 7.72 -7.14
N LEU A 90 -12.14 7.02 -8.28
CA LEU A 90 -11.39 7.47 -9.47
C LEU A 90 -11.95 8.79 -10.05
N SER A 91 -13.26 9.00 -9.96
CA SER A 91 -13.93 10.19 -10.47
C SER A 91 -13.75 11.40 -9.53
N ASP A 92 -13.63 11.16 -8.23
CA ASP A 92 -13.50 12.19 -7.18
C ASP A 92 -12.05 12.51 -6.78
N ALA A 93 -11.05 12.01 -7.53
CA ALA A 93 -9.62 12.10 -7.23
C ALA A 93 -9.01 13.53 -7.29
N THR A 94 -9.82 14.58 -7.39
CA THR A 94 -9.39 15.99 -7.48
C THR A 94 -9.58 16.75 -6.15
N THR A 95 -9.38 16.06 -5.03
CA THR A 95 -9.54 16.65 -3.69
C THR A 95 -8.37 17.60 -3.37
N PRO A 96 -8.59 18.71 -2.63
CA PRO A 96 -7.54 19.67 -2.28
C PRO A 96 -6.35 19.05 -1.51
N PRO A 97 -5.16 19.69 -1.56
CA PRO A 97 -4.02 19.29 -0.75
C PRO A 97 -4.23 19.60 0.73
N TRP A 98 -3.65 18.75 1.59
CA TRP A 98 -3.63 18.88 3.05
C TRP A 98 -2.19 18.87 3.57
N PRO A 99 -1.85 19.55 4.68
CA PRO A 99 -0.49 19.53 5.23
C PRO A 99 0.02 18.11 5.47
N GLY A 100 1.23 17.83 5.00
CA GLY A 100 1.85 16.51 5.14
C GLY A 100 2.42 16.24 6.55
N PRO A 101 2.80 14.99 6.83
CA PRO A 101 3.35 14.56 8.12
C PRO A 101 4.53 15.40 8.60
N GLY A 102 4.54 15.74 9.90
CA GLY A 102 5.61 16.54 10.50
C GLY A 102 5.78 17.94 9.89
N GLY A 103 4.76 18.47 9.22
CA GLY A 103 4.81 19.78 8.54
C GLY A 103 5.58 19.76 7.22
N ARG A 104 5.75 18.58 6.59
CA ARG A 104 6.52 18.41 5.36
C ARG A 104 5.61 18.24 4.16
N GLY A 105 5.68 19.19 3.23
CA GLY A 105 4.93 19.15 1.97
C GLY A 105 3.43 19.01 2.15
N TYR A 106 2.78 18.42 1.15
CA TYR A 106 1.33 18.25 1.10
C TYR A 106 0.96 16.82 0.68
N VAL A 107 -0.24 16.40 1.08
CA VAL A 107 -0.82 15.09 0.77
C VAL A 107 -2.25 15.26 0.27
N HIS A 108 -2.78 14.25 -0.40
CA HIS A 108 -4.18 14.27 -0.81
C HIS A 108 -5.08 14.28 0.43
N TYR A 109 -5.99 15.26 0.54
CA TYR A 109 -6.85 15.44 1.71
C TYR A 109 -7.57 14.15 2.10
N GLY A 110 -8.14 13.43 1.13
CA GLY A 110 -8.87 12.21 1.43
C GLY A 110 -8.00 11.10 2.06
N PHE A 111 -6.71 11.04 1.71
CA PHE A 111 -5.79 10.06 2.31
C PHE A 111 -5.35 10.50 3.70
N ALA A 112 -5.10 11.80 3.90
CA ALA A 112 -4.82 12.36 5.21
C ALA A 112 -5.96 12.10 6.18
N GLU A 113 -7.19 12.43 5.80
CA GLU A 113 -8.36 12.28 6.65
C GLU A 113 -8.61 10.80 7.01
N ALA A 114 -8.55 9.90 6.02
CA ALA A 114 -8.68 8.48 6.26
C ALA A 114 -7.64 7.98 7.27
N LEU A 115 -6.36 8.32 7.08
CA LEU A 115 -5.31 7.91 8.01
C LEU A 115 -5.51 8.56 9.39
N ASP A 116 -5.80 9.86 9.47
CA ASP A 116 -6.07 10.59 10.71
C ASP A 116 -7.14 9.89 11.56
N SER A 117 -8.18 9.37 10.92
CA SER A 117 -9.30 8.71 11.59
C SER A 117 -8.91 7.44 12.37
N ILE A 118 -7.86 6.72 11.95
CA ILE A 118 -7.41 5.46 12.57
C ILE A 118 -6.01 5.54 13.18
N TRP A 119 -5.22 6.58 12.85
CA TRP A 119 -3.82 6.69 13.25
C TRP A 119 -3.58 6.62 14.76
N PRO A 120 -4.40 7.26 15.62
CA PRO A 120 -4.25 7.11 17.07
C PRO A 120 -4.37 5.65 17.53
N GLN A 121 -5.27 4.86 16.93
CA GLN A 121 -5.46 3.44 17.25
C GLN A 121 -4.25 2.61 16.78
N VAL A 122 -3.76 2.87 15.57
CA VAL A 122 -2.55 2.22 15.01
C VAL A 122 -1.34 2.52 15.89
N ARG A 123 -1.09 3.79 16.24
CA ARG A 123 0.04 4.16 17.11
C ARG A 123 -0.05 3.51 18.50
N ALA A 124 -1.25 3.45 19.08
CA ALA A 124 -1.45 2.81 20.37
C ALA A 124 -1.09 1.31 20.29
N ALA A 125 -1.52 0.61 19.24
CA ALA A 125 -1.16 -0.78 19.01
C ALA A 125 0.34 -0.98 18.76
N LEU A 126 1.00 -0.10 18.00
CA LEU A 126 2.46 -0.14 17.83
C LEU A 126 3.20 0.07 19.15
N GLY A 127 2.74 0.98 19.99
CA GLY A 127 3.31 1.22 21.32
C GLY A 127 3.10 0.06 22.29
N GLU A 128 1.95 -0.63 22.22
CA GLU A 128 1.63 -1.81 23.03
C GLU A 128 2.41 -3.05 22.56
N PHE A 129 2.45 -3.29 21.24
CA PHE A 129 2.99 -4.52 20.67
C PHE A 129 4.50 -4.50 20.46
N ARG A 130 5.15 -3.33 20.40
CA ARG A 130 6.60 -3.23 20.22
C ARG A 130 7.35 -3.29 21.55
N ASP A 131 7.20 -4.43 22.23
CA ASP A 131 7.74 -4.73 23.55
C ASP A 131 9.09 -5.45 23.53
N ASN A 132 9.54 -5.93 22.37
CA ASN A 132 10.78 -6.70 22.20
C ASN A 132 11.64 -6.19 21.02
N GLY A 133 11.52 -4.90 20.68
CA GLY A 133 12.27 -4.31 19.59
C GLY A 133 11.88 -4.85 18.21
N GLN A 134 10.64 -5.32 18.04
CA GLN A 134 10.14 -5.84 16.76
C GLN A 134 10.35 -4.85 15.62
N THR A 135 10.59 -5.43 14.44
CA THR A 135 10.58 -4.69 13.17
C THR A 135 9.15 -4.26 12.81
N ILE A 136 9.00 -3.10 12.18
CA ILE A 136 7.69 -2.52 11.84
C ILE A 136 7.48 -2.52 10.32
N TRP A 137 6.39 -3.12 9.85
CA TRP A 137 6.10 -3.20 8.41
C TRP A 137 4.71 -2.66 8.11
N PHE A 138 4.63 -1.84 7.07
CA PHE A 138 3.36 -1.33 6.55
C PHE A 138 3.06 -1.92 5.19
N THR A 139 1.79 -2.30 4.98
CA THR A 139 1.33 -2.74 3.66
C THR A 139 -0.07 -2.28 3.35
N GLY A 140 -0.36 -2.16 2.06
CA GLY A 140 -1.70 -1.87 1.60
C GLY A 140 -1.80 -1.89 0.09
N HIS A 141 -3.04 -2.04 -0.37
CA HIS A 141 -3.41 -2.08 -1.77
C HIS A 141 -4.34 -0.91 -2.10
N SER A 142 -4.23 -0.35 -3.30
CA SER A 142 -5.07 0.78 -3.73
C SER A 142 -4.95 1.98 -2.77
N LEU A 143 -6.07 2.56 -2.32
CA LEU A 143 -6.16 3.52 -1.21
C LEU A 143 -5.33 3.07 0.02
N GLY A 144 -5.39 1.79 0.40
CA GLY A 144 -4.61 1.25 1.52
C GLY A 144 -3.10 1.39 1.32
N GLY A 145 -2.62 1.35 0.07
CA GLY A 145 -1.22 1.63 -0.25
C GLY A 145 -0.85 3.08 0.07
N ALA A 146 -1.72 4.04 -0.23
CA ALA A 146 -1.49 5.45 0.13
C ALA A 146 -1.44 5.62 1.66
N LEU A 147 -2.36 4.96 2.39
CA LEU A 147 -2.36 4.97 3.85
C LEU A 147 -1.09 4.33 4.44
N ALA A 148 -0.60 3.24 3.86
CA ALA A 148 0.64 2.60 4.29
C ALA A 148 1.87 3.50 4.12
N MET A 149 1.99 4.19 2.97
CA MET A 149 3.05 5.17 2.74
C MET A 149 2.97 6.33 3.72
N LEU A 150 1.78 6.90 3.94
CA LEU A 150 1.58 7.99 4.89
C LEU A 150 1.82 7.55 6.34
N ALA A 151 1.44 6.33 6.72
CA ALA A 151 1.73 5.77 8.04
C ALA A 151 3.24 5.70 8.29
N GLY A 152 4.02 5.27 7.29
CA GLY A 152 5.48 5.33 7.34
C GLY A 152 6.01 6.75 7.53
N ALA A 153 5.51 7.70 6.73
CA ALA A 153 5.90 9.10 6.82
C ALA A 153 5.59 9.71 8.19
N ARG A 154 4.39 9.47 8.75
CA ARG A 154 4.02 9.92 10.10
C ARG A 154 4.88 9.29 11.17
N LEU A 155 5.11 7.98 11.08
CA LEU A 155 5.94 7.29 12.05
C LEU A 155 7.34 7.92 12.14
N HIS A 156 7.95 8.23 11.00
CA HIS A 156 9.30 8.78 10.94
C HIS A 156 9.39 10.29 11.24
N PHE A 157 8.47 11.10 10.70
CA PHE A 157 8.54 12.56 10.82
C PHE A 157 7.86 13.12 12.06
N GLU A 158 6.99 12.36 12.71
CA GLU A 158 6.29 12.79 13.93
C GLU A 158 6.77 12.05 15.20
N ASP A 159 7.44 10.89 15.07
CA ASP A 159 8.13 10.22 16.18
C ASP A 159 9.62 9.96 15.85
N PRO A 160 10.56 10.72 16.42
CA PRO A 160 11.97 10.61 16.09
C PRO A 160 12.61 9.27 16.50
N ARG A 161 11.92 8.42 17.28
CA ARG A 161 12.45 7.15 17.79
C ARG A 161 11.99 5.95 16.97
N LEU A 162 11.03 6.13 16.06
CA LEU A 162 10.43 5.05 15.30
C LEU A 162 10.59 5.29 13.80
N ARG A 163 10.84 4.21 13.08
CA ARG A 163 10.88 4.20 11.62
C ARG A 163 10.41 2.83 11.17
N ALA A 164 9.62 2.78 10.11
CA ALA A 164 9.21 1.52 9.51
C ALA A 164 10.43 0.82 8.91
N ASP A 165 10.52 -0.49 9.12
CA ASP A 165 11.55 -1.33 8.55
C ASP A 165 11.32 -1.63 7.08
N GLY A 166 10.06 -1.70 6.66
CA GLY A 166 9.67 -1.70 5.26
C GLY A 166 8.21 -1.31 5.02
N ILE A 167 7.97 -0.77 3.83
CA ILE A 167 6.67 -0.29 3.37
C ILE A 167 6.45 -0.87 1.99
N TYR A 168 5.40 -1.69 1.86
CA TYR A 168 5.07 -2.41 0.64
C TYR A 168 3.71 -1.98 0.15
N THR A 169 3.62 -1.51 -1.09
CA THR A 169 2.37 -0.99 -1.62
C THR A 169 2.08 -1.56 -2.99
N PHE A 170 0.81 -1.81 -3.27
CA PHE A 170 0.36 -2.45 -4.50
C PHE A 170 -0.73 -1.58 -5.14
N GLY A 171 -0.50 -1.11 -6.37
CA GLY A 171 -1.44 -0.20 -7.02
C GLY A 171 -1.61 1.13 -6.29
N GLN A 172 -0.57 1.60 -5.60
CA GLN A 172 -0.62 2.85 -4.83
C GLN A 172 -0.91 4.05 -5.76
N PRO A 173 -1.91 4.90 -5.45
CA PRO A 173 -2.08 6.19 -6.14
C PRO A 173 -0.94 7.16 -5.78
N ARG A 174 -0.88 8.30 -6.49
CA ARG A 174 0.00 9.42 -6.12
C ARG A 174 -0.50 10.02 -4.81
N THR A 175 0.36 10.08 -3.81
CA THR A 175 -0.09 10.33 -2.43
C THR A 175 0.24 11.74 -1.94
N CYS A 176 1.34 12.31 -2.42
CA CYS A 176 1.94 13.51 -1.85
C CYS A 176 2.52 14.44 -2.91
N ASP A 177 2.83 15.67 -2.54
CA ASP A 177 3.54 16.60 -3.41
C ASP A 177 5.02 16.22 -3.58
N ARG A 178 5.73 16.98 -4.43
CA ARG A 178 7.14 16.72 -4.73
C ARG A 178 8.03 16.87 -3.51
N LEU A 179 7.75 17.83 -2.64
CA LEU A 179 8.55 18.12 -1.46
C LEU A 179 8.51 16.93 -0.50
N LEU A 180 7.31 16.44 -0.16
CA LEU A 180 7.19 15.28 0.71
C LEU A 180 7.75 14.02 0.05
N ALA A 181 7.59 13.84 -1.26
CA ALA A 181 8.19 12.70 -1.96
C ALA A 181 9.73 12.67 -1.80
N GLN A 182 10.40 13.81 -1.95
CA GLN A 182 11.87 13.91 -1.82
C GLN A 182 12.34 13.61 -0.39
N GLU A 183 11.68 14.18 0.61
CA GLU A 183 11.98 13.92 2.02
C GLU A 183 11.74 12.45 2.38
N PHE A 184 10.65 11.86 1.87
CA PHE A 184 10.32 10.45 2.08
C PHE A 184 11.35 9.51 1.45
N ASN A 185 11.77 9.77 0.22
CA ASN A 185 12.77 8.94 -0.48
C ASN A 185 14.11 8.91 0.26
N THR A 186 14.48 10.05 0.86
CA THR A 186 15.67 10.16 1.73
C THR A 186 15.52 9.34 3.01
N ALA A 187 14.34 9.38 3.64
CA ALA A 187 14.07 8.67 4.89
C ALA A 187 13.98 7.14 4.74
N PHE A 188 13.45 6.68 3.60
CA PHE A 188 13.06 5.29 3.34
C PHE A 188 13.81 4.64 2.16
N THR A 189 15.04 5.08 1.90
CA THR A 189 15.95 4.39 0.98
C THR A 189 16.07 2.92 1.38
N ASP A 190 15.88 2.02 0.42
CA ASP A 190 15.86 0.55 0.60
C ASP A 190 14.81 0.03 1.61
N ARG A 191 13.76 0.81 1.87
CA ARG A 191 12.65 0.45 2.76
C ARG A 191 11.28 0.66 2.15
N MET A 192 11.17 1.44 1.07
CA MET A 192 9.94 1.58 0.30
C MET A 192 9.97 0.68 -0.94
N TYR A 193 8.89 -0.05 -1.19
CA TYR A 193 8.70 -0.91 -2.36
C TYR A 193 7.29 -0.70 -2.93
N ARG A 194 7.21 -0.09 -4.11
CA ARG A 194 5.94 0.29 -4.76
C ARG A 194 5.71 -0.54 -6.02
N PHE A 195 4.74 -1.44 -5.98
CA PHE A 195 4.40 -2.32 -7.08
C PHE A 195 3.31 -1.70 -7.95
N VAL A 196 3.54 -1.68 -9.26
CA VAL A 196 2.58 -1.22 -10.27
C VAL A 196 2.42 -2.29 -11.33
N ASN A 197 1.17 -2.68 -11.59
CA ASN A 197 0.85 -3.71 -12.57
C ASN A 197 0.41 -3.11 -13.90
N ASN A 198 1.25 -3.24 -14.92
CA ASN A 198 0.95 -2.97 -16.33
C ASN A 198 0.13 -1.68 -16.56
N ASN A 199 -1.16 -1.82 -16.92
CA ASN A 199 -2.05 -0.72 -17.29
C ASN A 199 -2.92 -0.23 -16.13
N ASP A 200 -2.58 -0.59 -14.89
CA ASP A 200 -3.26 -0.10 -13.69
C ASP A 200 -3.40 1.43 -13.74
N VAL A 201 -4.65 1.89 -13.62
CA VAL A 201 -5.04 3.30 -13.69
C VAL A 201 -4.91 4.01 -12.36
N VAL A 202 -4.96 3.30 -11.23
CA VAL A 202 -4.94 3.93 -9.90
C VAL A 202 -3.60 4.63 -9.62
N PRO A 203 -2.43 4.04 -9.93
CA PRO A 203 -1.15 4.75 -9.84
C PRO A 203 -1.04 5.97 -10.76
N GLN A 204 -1.99 6.19 -11.67
CA GLN A 204 -2.01 7.35 -12.56
C GLN A 204 -2.86 8.49 -12.00
N LEU A 205 -3.41 8.33 -10.79
CA LEU A 205 -4.21 9.33 -10.11
C LEU A 205 -3.72 9.59 -8.68
N PRO A 206 -3.96 10.78 -8.13
CA PRO A 206 -4.35 12.00 -8.84
C PRO A 206 -3.30 12.45 -9.88
N PRO A 207 -3.64 13.32 -10.85
CA PRO A 207 -2.71 13.72 -11.90
C PRO A 207 -1.54 14.58 -11.40
N GLU A 208 -0.41 14.51 -12.10
CA GLU A 208 0.69 15.47 -11.95
C GLU A 208 0.29 16.85 -12.49
N PRO A 209 0.89 17.96 -12.01
CA PRO A 209 2.01 18.04 -11.06
C PRO A 209 1.59 18.19 -9.60
N ALA A 210 0.29 18.16 -9.29
CA ALA A 210 -0.21 18.39 -7.92
C ALA A 210 0.25 17.29 -6.95
N PHE A 211 0.20 16.04 -7.40
CA PHE A 211 0.64 14.88 -6.63
C PHE A 211 1.66 14.07 -7.41
N HIS A 212 2.57 13.44 -6.67
CA HIS A 212 3.73 12.72 -7.12
C HIS A 212 3.84 11.36 -6.41
N HIS A 213 4.59 10.47 -7.04
CA HIS A 213 5.02 9.21 -6.43
C HIS A 213 6.32 9.40 -5.67
N VAL A 214 6.50 8.58 -4.64
CA VAL A 214 7.82 8.28 -4.07
C VAL A 214 8.63 7.38 -5.00
N ASP A 215 9.95 7.47 -4.90
CA ASP A 215 10.89 6.62 -5.63
C ASP A 215 10.91 5.25 -4.94
N ALA A 216 10.58 4.18 -5.68
CA ALA A 216 10.61 2.77 -5.22
C ALA A 216 9.92 1.83 -6.23
N LEU A 217 9.84 2.20 -7.51
CA LEU A 217 8.99 1.49 -8.46
C LEU A 217 9.49 0.05 -8.67
N ARG A 218 8.55 -0.89 -8.62
CA ARG A 218 8.67 -2.26 -9.09
C ARG A 218 7.56 -2.49 -10.10
N TYR A 219 7.92 -2.56 -11.37
CA TYR A 219 6.96 -2.62 -12.48
C TYR A 219 6.72 -4.07 -12.90
N ILE A 220 5.47 -4.47 -12.99
CA ILE A 220 5.06 -5.75 -13.53
C ILE A 220 4.58 -5.49 -14.96
N ASP A 221 5.24 -6.11 -15.95
CA ASP A 221 4.88 -5.91 -17.36
C ASP A 221 3.63 -6.69 -17.79
N SER A 222 3.18 -6.47 -19.02
CA SER A 222 2.03 -7.17 -19.62
C SER A 222 2.15 -8.71 -19.64
N LYS A 223 3.37 -9.26 -19.48
CA LYS A 223 3.63 -10.71 -19.40
C LYS A 223 3.71 -11.19 -17.96
N GLY A 224 3.53 -10.32 -16.97
CA GLY A 224 3.65 -10.59 -15.56
C GLY A 224 5.10 -10.70 -15.08
N LYS A 225 6.10 -10.21 -15.83
CA LYS A 225 7.49 -10.20 -15.39
C LYS A 225 7.77 -8.95 -14.54
N LEU A 226 8.45 -9.13 -13.43
CA LEU A 226 8.82 -8.06 -12.50
C LEU A 226 10.13 -7.38 -12.95
N HIS A 227 10.14 -6.06 -12.88
CA HIS A 227 11.29 -5.20 -13.19
C HIS A 227 11.54 -4.20 -12.07
N ASP A 228 12.82 -3.93 -11.77
CA ASP A 228 13.23 -2.98 -10.72
C ASP A 228 13.02 -1.50 -11.10
N SER A 229 12.69 -1.24 -12.36
CA SER A 229 12.33 0.09 -12.88
C SER A 229 11.48 -0.08 -14.14
N MET A 230 10.84 1.00 -14.60
CA MET A 230 10.15 1.00 -15.89
C MET A 230 11.16 1.25 -17.01
N PRO A 231 11.33 0.32 -17.98
CA PRO A 231 12.26 0.58 -19.09
C PRO A 231 11.67 1.65 -20.02
N LEU A 232 12.39 2.75 -20.30
CA LEU A 232 11.89 3.91 -21.06
C LEU A 232 11.27 3.55 -22.43
N ALA A 233 11.91 2.65 -23.19
CA ALA A 233 11.42 2.23 -24.50
C ALA A 233 10.42 1.06 -24.45
N ALA A 234 10.56 0.14 -23.48
CA ALA A 234 9.64 -0.99 -23.34
C ALA A 234 8.31 -0.58 -22.69
N GLY A 235 8.30 0.42 -21.81
CA GLY A 235 7.10 0.90 -21.13
C GLY A 235 6.06 1.51 -22.07
N LEU A 236 6.49 2.21 -23.14
CA LEU A 236 5.59 2.72 -24.17
C LEU A 236 5.01 1.59 -25.05
N VAL A 237 5.85 0.61 -25.42
CA VAL A 237 5.42 -0.54 -26.24
C VAL A 237 4.52 -1.49 -25.45
N ASP A 238 4.80 -1.73 -24.16
CA ASP A 238 3.99 -2.59 -23.31
C ASP A 238 2.63 -1.98 -23.00
N ARG A 239 2.56 -0.67 -22.74
CA ARG A 239 1.28 0.04 -22.65
C ARG A 239 0.45 -0.11 -23.93
N ALA A 240 1.07 0.06 -25.09
CA ALA A 240 0.41 -0.15 -26.38
C ALA A 240 -0.08 -1.60 -26.56
N ARG A 241 0.73 -2.61 -26.17
CA ARG A 241 0.32 -4.03 -26.24
C ARG A 241 -0.86 -4.35 -25.33
N GLY A 242 -0.85 -3.85 -24.10
CA GLY A 242 -1.97 -4.04 -23.18
C GLY A 242 -3.26 -3.40 -23.70
N LEU A 243 -3.17 -2.23 -24.35
CA LEU A 243 -4.31 -1.60 -25.01
C LEU A 243 -4.82 -2.37 -26.23
N THR A 244 -3.96 -3.08 -26.97
CA THR A 244 -4.37 -3.83 -28.16
C THR A 244 -5.06 -5.17 -27.87
N ALA A 245 -4.89 -5.73 -26.67
CA ALA A 245 -5.52 -7.00 -26.30
C ALA A 245 -7.04 -6.87 -26.14
N ASP A 246 -7.54 -5.69 -25.73
CA ASP A 246 -8.97 -5.35 -25.65
C ASP A 246 -9.17 -3.85 -25.96
N ALA A 247 -8.93 -3.46 -27.22
CA ALA A 247 -8.98 -2.06 -27.69
C ALA A 247 -10.34 -1.34 -27.50
N LEU A 248 -11.40 -2.08 -27.14
CA LEU A 248 -12.76 -1.57 -26.95
C LEU A 248 -13.04 -1.10 -25.51
N ALA A 249 -12.15 -1.34 -24.52
CA ALA A 249 -12.39 -0.91 -23.14
C ALA A 249 -11.11 -0.64 -22.29
N PRO A 250 -10.29 0.36 -22.64
CA PRO A 250 -9.05 0.69 -21.91
C PRO A 250 -9.23 0.94 -20.41
N ALA A 251 -10.37 1.52 -20.01
CA ALA A 251 -10.68 1.80 -18.61
C ALA A 251 -11.04 0.53 -17.82
N SER A 252 -11.66 -0.48 -18.44
CA SER A 252 -11.96 -1.74 -17.74
C SER A 252 -10.71 -2.60 -17.57
N ASP A 253 -9.81 -2.58 -18.56
CA ASP A 253 -8.52 -3.27 -18.45
C ASP A 253 -7.66 -2.69 -17.32
N GLY A 254 -7.58 -1.37 -17.22
CA GLY A 254 -6.83 -0.71 -16.15
C GLY A 254 -7.38 -1.00 -14.76
N VAL A 255 -8.71 -1.09 -14.60
CA VAL A 255 -9.35 -1.50 -13.34
C VAL A 255 -9.13 -2.99 -13.06
N ARG A 256 -9.11 -3.84 -14.10
CA ARG A 256 -8.81 -5.27 -13.94
C ARG A 256 -7.38 -5.45 -13.43
N ASP A 257 -6.40 -4.82 -14.08
CA ASP A 257 -4.98 -4.90 -13.70
C ASP A 257 -4.74 -4.40 -12.27
N HIS A 258 -5.64 -3.55 -11.74
CA HIS A 258 -5.59 -3.06 -10.39
C HIS A 258 -5.92 -4.10 -9.32
N PHE A 259 -6.62 -5.22 -9.58
CA PHE A 259 -7.00 -6.14 -8.49
C PHE A 259 -5.79 -6.79 -7.82
N ILE A 260 -5.79 -6.83 -6.48
CA ILE A 260 -4.70 -7.40 -5.66
C ILE A 260 -4.31 -8.84 -6.06
N ASN A 261 -5.27 -9.65 -6.51
CA ASN A 261 -5.00 -11.02 -6.99
C ASN A 261 -4.07 -11.05 -8.21
N ASN A 262 -4.10 -10.03 -9.07
CA ASN A 262 -3.21 -9.94 -10.22
C ASN A 262 -1.78 -9.60 -9.81
N TYR A 263 -1.62 -8.77 -8.78
CA TYR A 263 -0.32 -8.51 -8.15
C TYR A 263 0.26 -9.78 -7.52
N ILE A 264 -0.54 -10.50 -6.72
CA ILE A 264 -0.13 -11.77 -6.10
C ILE A 264 0.27 -12.78 -7.17
N GLY A 265 -0.57 -13.02 -8.18
CA GLY A 265 -0.29 -13.99 -9.23
C GLY A 265 0.96 -13.66 -10.05
N ALA A 266 1.22 -12.37 -10.30
CA ALA A 266 2.46 -11.94 -10.93
C ALA A 266 3.69 -12.20 -10.04
N LEU A 267 3.62 -11.89 -8.73
CA LEU A 267 4.72 -12.15 -7.81
C LEU A 267 5.02 -13.66 -7.68
N GLU A 268 4.00 -14.50 -7.57
CA GLU A 268 4.14 -15.96 -7.55
C GLU A 268 4.84 -16.49 -8.82
N LYS A 269 4.51 -15.91 -9.99
CA LYS A 269 5.14 -16.29 -11.26
C LYS A 269 6.64 -15.97 -11.29
N ASN A 270 7.08 -14.90 -10.62
CA ASN A 270 8.49 -14.49 -10.61
C ASN A 270 9.32 -15.22 -9.52
N GLN A 271 8.70 -16.03 -8.66
CA GLN A 271 9.42 -16.87 -7.69
C GLN A 271 9.92 -18.19 -8.29
N ARG A 272 9.40 -18.59 -9.45
CA ARG A 272 9.73 -19.83 -10.16
C ARG A 272 10.84 -19.61 -11.17
#